data_AF-A0A349VL02-F1
#
_entry.id   AF-A0A349VL02-F1
#
_cell.length_a   1.000
_cell.length_b   1.000
_cell.length_c   1.000
_cell.angle_alpha   90.00
_cell.angle_beta   90.00
_cell.angle_gamma   90.00
#
_symmetry.space_group_name_H-M   'P 1'
#
loop_
_entity.id
_entity.type
_entity.pdbx_description
1 polymer ?
#
loop_
_entity_poly.entity_id
_entity_poly.type
_entity_poly.pdbx_seq_one_letter_code
_entity_poly.pdbx_strand_id
1 'polypeptide(L)'
;MRGPEGVDIDASVDVVRDALLQPVAGPALPDHVVPGDRVVIAQAGNLPGGQVLSDAIYRAILQSLQAGGVSPDDIQLVIARPTIQSDDPSLTDDSSCTTNQPFPVNVFDPLNDGETAYLLANESGEPLHLARSLVDADVVLAVGSFGYDASLSGRSPEGELWPSFARQNRRQALVTSLLQNRRQALRHWRDEAEQITAQLGVLASLHLVAGNNQTLAGAAFGFPAASVTQARLL
;
A
#
# COMPACT_ATOMS: atom_id res chain seq x y z
N MET A 1 4.07 -3.93 23.59
CA MET A 1 3.81 -5.23 22.91
C MET A 1 5.10 -5.63 22.21
N ARG A 2 5.57 -6.87 22.36
CA ARG A 2 6.70 -7.39 21.58
C ARG A 2 6.12 -7.87 20.25
N GLY A 3 6.41 -7.16 19.16
CA GLY A 3 6.16 -7.67 17.81
C GLY A 3 7.12 -8.81 17.49
N PRO A 4 6.99 -9.43 16.30
CA PRO A 4 7.97 -10.40 15.83
C PRO A 4 9.37 -9.79 15.79
N GLU A 5 10.39 -10.64 15.97
CA GLU A 5 11.77 -10.26 15.73
C GLU A 5 11.94 -9.99 14.24
N GLY A 6 12.49 -8.84 13.88
CA GLY A 6 12.77 -8.54 12.47
C GLY A 6 14.22 -8.77 12.12
N VAL A 7 14.47 -8.71 10.82
CA VAL A 7 15.78 -8.96 10.21
C VAL A 7 16.56 -7.66 10.06
N ASP A 8 17.88 -7.80 9.93
CA ASP A 8 18.76 -6.68 9.61
C ASP A 8 18.40 -6.05 8.25
N ILE A 9 18.82 -4.80 8.02
CA ILE A 9 18.47 -4.03 6.81
C ILE A 9 18.92 -4.76 5.53
N ASP A 10 20.13 -5.31 5.51
CA ASP A 10 20.66 -6.03 4.35
C ASP A 10 19.84 -7.29 4.03
N ALA A 11 19.43 -8.03 5.08
CA ALA A 11 18.57 -9.20 4.95
C ALA A 11 17.13 -8.83 4.56
N SER A 12 16.69 -7.60 4.83
CA SER A 12 15.33 -7.15 4.48
C SER A 12 15.12 -7.06 2.96
N VAL A 13 16.17 -6.71 2.20
CA VAL A 13 16.13 -6.73 0.73
C VAL A 13 15.86 -8.14 0.23
N ASP A 14 16.57 -9.13 0.80
CA ASP A 14 16.41 -10.53 0.42
C ASP A 14 15.00 -11.04 0.77
N VAL A 15 14.47 -10.69 1.94
CA VAL A 15 13.08 -11.02 2.34
C VAL A 15 12.05 -10.49 1.34
N VAL A 16 12.18 -9.22 0.91
CA VAL A 16 11.25 -8.63 -0.05
C VAL A 16 11.42 -9.27 -1.43
N ARG A 17 12.67 -9.42 -1.91
CA ARG A 17 12.96 -10.04 -3.19
C ARG A 17 12.41 -11.46 -3.26
N ASP A 18 12.61 -12.24 -2.22
CA ASP A 18 12.15 -13.63 -2.16
C ASP A 18 10.61 -13.68 -2.18
N ALA A 19 9.92 -12.79 -1.47
CA ALA A 19 8.47 -12.67 -1.54
C ALA A 19 7.97 -12.32 -2.95
N LEU A 20 8.65 -11.40 -3.65
CA LEU A 20 8.29 -11.00 -5.02
C LEU A 20 8.50 -12.11 -6.06
N LEU A 21 9.48 -12.98 -5.83
CA LEU A 21 9.80 -14.13 -6.71
C LEU A 21 9.00 -15.39 -6.36
N GLN A 22 8.58 -15.53 -5.10
CA GLN A 22 7.81 -16.66 -4.58
C GLN A 22 6.50 -16.15 -3.96
N PRO A 23 5.56 -15.69 -4.80
CA PRO A 23 4.28 -15.18 -4.34
C PRO A 23 3.49 -16.25 -3.59
N VAL A 24 2.74 -15.83 -2.59
CA VAL A 24 1.79 -16.66 -1.84
C VAL A 24 0.70 -17.21 -2.77
N ALA A 25 0.29 -16.39 -3.74
CA ALA A 25 -0.66 -16.76 -4.78
C ALA A 25 -0.48 -15.87 -6.01
N GLY A 26 -0.65 -16.44 -7.21
CA GLY A 26 -0.42 -15.75 -8.48
C GLY A 26 1.01 -15.91 -9.00
N PRO A 27 1.36 -15.22 -10.09
CA PRO A 27 2.70 -15.27 -10.66
C PRO A 27 3.66 -14.29 -9.95
N ALA A 28 4.96 -14.44 -10.20
CA ALA A 28 5.98 -13.55 -9.62
C ALA A 28 5.86 -12.13 -10.19
N LEU A 29 6.37 -11.11 -9.49
CA LEU A 29 6.23 -9.71 -9.94
C LEU A 29 6.66 -9.46 -11.41
N PRO A 30 7.79 -10.02 -11.91
CA PRO A 30 8.20 -9.83 -13.31
C PRO A 30 7.17 -10.34 -14.34
N ASP A 31 6.33 -11.30 -13.97
CA ASP A 31 5.33 -11.91 -14.85
C ASP A 31 3.98 -11.17 -14.84
N HIS A 32 3.83 -10.15 -13.99
CA HIS A 32 2.64 -9.27 -13.97
C HIS A 32 2.73 -8.11 -14.96
N VAL A 33 3.90 -7.90 -15.56
CA VAL A 33 4.19 -6.73 -16.40
C VAL A 33 4.74 -7.17 -17.75
N VAL A 34 4.60 -6.29 -18.73
CA VAL A 34 5.24 -6.42 -20.04
C VAL A 34 5.95 -5.11 -20.42
N PRO A 35 6.92 -5.16 -21.36
CA PRO A 35 7.59 -3.95 -21.81
C PRO A 35 6.62 -2.90 -22.34
N GLY A 36 6.71 -1.68 -21.82
CA GLY A 36 5.85 -0.54 -22.17
C GLY A 36 4.68 -0.30 -21.23
N ASP A 37 4.44 -1.17 -20.25
CA ASP A 37 3.43 -0.94 -19.20
C ASP A 37 3.79 0.28 -18.34
N ARG A 38 2.79 1.13 -18.08
CA ARG A 38 2.88 2.19 -17.08
C ARG A 38 2.57 1.62 -15.70
N VAL A 39 3.60 1.49 -14.89
CA VAL A 39 3.51 0.87 -13.56
C VAL A 39 3.44 1.94 -12.48
N VAL A 40 2.39 1.86 -11.65
CA VAL A 40 2.28 2.69 -10.45
C VAL A 40 2.49 1.85 -9.21
N ILE A 41 3.51 2.20 -8.43
CA ILE A 41 3.74 1.69 -7.08
C ILE A 41 2.94 2.59 -6.14
N ALA A 42 1.89 2.04 -5.52
CA ALA A 42 0.99 2.77 -4.64
C ALA A 42 1.34 2.46 -3.18
N GLN A 43 2.10 3.34 -2.53
CA GLN A 43 2.44 3.22 -1.10
C GLN A 43 1.30 3.79 -0.25
N ALA A 44 0.59 2.94 0.47
CA ALA A 44 -0.44 3.35 1.41
C ALA A 44 0.12 3.43 2.84
N GLY A 45 0.03 4.60 3.46
CA GLY A 45 0.52 4.82 4.81
C GLY A 45 2.04 4.73 4.91
N ASN A 46 2.54 4.46 6.12
CA ASN A 46 3.97 4.37 6.40
C ASN A 46 4.48 2.94 6.23
N LEU A 47 5.67 2.78 5.64
CA LEU A 47 6.40 1.51 5.57
C LEU A 47 7.24 1.30 6.85
N PRO A 48 7.59 0.04 7.22
CA PRO A 48 8.45 -0.21 8.35
C PRO A 48 9.88 0.31 8.11
N GLY A 49 10.61 0.58 9.20
CA GLY A 49 12.06 0.80 9.21
C GLY A 49 12.60 2.09 8.60
N GLY A 50 11.74 3.10 8.42
CA GLY A 50 12.15 4.43 7.98
C GLY A 50 12.70 4.46 6.55
N GLN A 51 13.41 5.55 6.23
CA GLN A 51 13.82 5.85 4.86
C GLN A 51 14.79 4.83 4.25
N VAL A 52 15.80 4.37 5.01
CA VAL A 52 16.82 3.44 4.51
C VAL A 52 16.21 2.10 4.12
N LEU A 53 15.30 1.56 4.94
CA LEU A 53 14.61 0.31 4.63
C LEU A 53 13.63 0.51 3.47
N SER A 54 12.92 1.63 3.42
CA SER A 54 12.01 1.96 2.31
C SER A 54 12.76 2.00 0.97
N ASP A 55 13.93 2.63 0.93
CA ASP A 55 14.75 2.67 -0.29
C ASP A 55 15.23 1.27 -0.73
N ALA A 56 15.55 0.39 0.23
CA ALA A 56 15.88 -1.01 -0.01
C ALA A 56 14.70 -1.80 -0.60
N ILE A 57 13.48 -1.61 -0.05
CA ILE A 57 12.25 -2.21 -0.56
C ILE A 57 12.00 -1.77 -2.01
N TYR A 58 12.08 -0.47 -2.28
CA TYR A 58 11.86 0.07 -3.63
C TYR A 58 12.89 -0.40 -4.63
N ARG A 59 14.14 -0.57 -4.21
CA ARG A 59 15.18 -1.15 -5.07
C ARG A 59 14.85 -2.59 -5.46
N ALA A 60 14.36 -3.42 -4.52
CA ALA A 60 13.95 -4.78 -4.82
C ALA A 60 12.77 -4.82 -5.82
N ILE A 61 11.75 -3.98 -5.60
CA ILE A 61 10.61 -3.83 -6.51
C ILE A 61 11.08 -3.41 -7.91
N LEU A 62 11.93 -2.38 -7.99
CA LEU A 62 12.46 -1.88 -9.25
C LEU A 62 13.20 -2.96 -10.02
N GLN A 63 14.09 -3.71 -9.36
CA GLN A 63 14.84 -4.80 -9.99
C GLN A 63 13.90 -5.89 -10.53
N SER A 64 12.83 -6.21 -9.81
CA SER A 64 11.81 -7.16 -10.28
C SER A 64 11.03 -6.62 -11.49
N LEU A 65 10.63 -5.35 -11.49
CA LEU A 65 9.93 -4.74 -12.62
C LEU A 65 10.83 -4.65 -13.87
N GLN A 66 12.10 -4.31 -13.70
CA GLN A 66 13.09 -4.31 -14.78
C GLN A 66 13.33 -5.72 -15.35
N ALA A 67 13.29 -6.76 -14.51
CA ALA A 67 13.37 -8.14 -14.99
C ALA A 67 12.15 -8.54 -15.85
N GLY A 68 10.98 -7.92 -15.61
CA GLY A 68 9.81 -8.01 -16.48
C GLY A 68 9.88 -7.12 -17.74
N GLY A 69 10.94 -6.32 -17.88
CA GLY A 69 11.20 -5.49 -19.06
C GLY A 69 10.62 -4.08 -18.99
N VAL A 70 10.13 -3.64 -17.83
CA VAL A 70 9.62 -2.27 -17.63
C VAL A 70 10.80 -1.29 -17.48
N SER A 71 10.73 -0.16 -18.18
CA SER A 71 11.72 0.92 -18.06
C SER A 71 11.51 1.69 -16.75
N PRO A 72 12.57 2.15 -16.06
CA PRO A 72 12.41 3.06 -14.91
C PRO A 72 11.59 4.31 -15.20
N ASP A 73 11.62 4.79 -16.45
CA ASP A 73 10.86 5.97 -16.89
C ASP A 73 9.34 5.72 -16.95
N ASP A 74 8.91 4.46 -17.03
CA ASP A 74 7.50 4.05 -17.05
C ASP A 74 6.97 3.69 -15.65
N ILE A 75 7.81 3.85 -14.62
CA ILE A 75 7.46 3.58 -13.21
C ILE A 75 7.18 4.91 -12.51
N GLN A 76 6.15 4.94 -11.67
CA GLN A 76 5.89 6.05 -10.76
C GLN A 76 5.58 5.52 -9.36
N LEU A 77 6.12 6.18 -8.34
CA LEU A 77 5.73 5.97 -6.95
C LEU A 77 4.74 7.04 -6.51
N VAL A 78 3.59 6.60 -6.00
CA VAL A 78 2.56 7.48 -5.44
C VAL A 78 2.35 7.13 -3.97
N ILE A 79 2.57 8.09 -3.08
CA ILE A 79 2.51 7.91 -1.63
C ILE A 79 1.26 8.56 -1.08
N ALA A 80 0.41 7.80 -0.41
CA ALA A 80 -0.69 8.31 0.39
C ALA A 80 -0.31 8.38 1.86
N ARG A 81 -0.39 9.57 2.46
CA ARG A 81 -0.18 9.75 3.90
C ARG A 81 -1.24 9.01 4.73
N PRO A 82 -0.90 8.53 5.94
CA PRO A 82 -1.81 7.77 6.79
C PRO A 82 -3.20 8.38 6.91
N THR A 83 -4.24 7.55 6.81
CA THR A 83 -5.65 7.99 6.83
C THR A 83 -6.06 8.43 8.24
N ILE A 84 -5.69 7.62 9.22
CA ILE A 84 -5.91 7.81 10.64
C ILE A 84 -4.62 8.40 11.20
N GLN A 85 -4.64 9.71 11.49
CA GLN A 85 -3.52 10.35 12.16
C GLN A 85 -3.47 9.86 13.61
N SER A 86 -2.31 9.34 14.03
CA SER A 86 -2.01 9.12 15.44
C SER A 86 -1.72 10.45 16.11
N ASP A 87 -2.24 10.69 17.32
CA ASP A 87 -1.91 11.85 18.17
C ASP A 87 -0.46 11.87 18.69
N ASP A 88 0.41 10.99 18.19
CA ASP A 88 1.82 10.93 18.57
C ASP A 88 2.66 11.84 17.65
N PRO A 89 3.09 13.03 18.12
CA PRO A 89 3.87 13.97 17.31
C PRO A 89 5.26 13.45 16.94
N SER A 90 5.70 12.32 17.50
CA SER A 90 6.97 11.67 17.11
C SER A 90 6.89 10.88 15.80
N LEU A 91 5.68 10.66 15.27
CA LEU A 91 5.42 9.98 13.99
C LEU A 91 5.02 10.95 12.87
N THR A 92 4.86 12.24 13.18
CA THR A 92 4.32 13.25 12.26
C THR A 92 5.36 14.01 11.44
N ASP A 93 6.65 13.76 11.65
CA ASP A 93 7.70 14.49 10.95
C ASP A 93 8.66 13.57 10.20
N ASP A 94 8.19 13.04 9.08
CA ASP A 94 9.07 12.70 7.96
C ASP A 94 8.62 13.54 6.76
N SER A 95 8.65 14.87 6.95
CA SER A 95 8.33 15.88 5.93
C SER A 95 9.32 15.86 4.76
N SER A 96 10.35 15.01 4.80
CA SER A 96 11.24 14.71 3.69
C SER A 96 11.03 13.27 3.22
N CYS A 97 9.94 13.01 2.49
CA CYS A 97 9.89 11.91 1.51
C CYS A 97 10.86 12.21 0.34
N THR A 98 12.12 12.52 0.63
CA THR A 98 13.20 12.59 -0.35
C THR A 98 13.75 11.19 -0.51
N THR A 99 12.93 10.27 -1.02
CA THR A 99 13.43 8.97 -1.42
C THR A 99 14.30 9.19 -2.67
N ASN A 100 15.55 8.72 -2.64
CA ASN A 100 16.46 8.79 -3.79
C ASN A 100 16.08 7.68 -4.79
N GLN A 101 14.86 7.76 -5.30
CA GLN A 101 14.36 6.79 -6.28
C GLN A 101 14.74 7.24 -7.68
N PRO A 102 15.07 6.28 -8.57
CA PRO A 102 15.38 6.58 -9.96
C PRO A 102 14.14 6.90 -10.80
N PHE A 103 12.94 6.88 -10.21
CA PHE A 103 11.67 7.17 -10.85
C PHE A 103 10.91 8.29 -10.12
N PRO A 104 9.95 8.98 -10.78
CA PRO A 104 9.16 10.04 -10.17
C PRO A 104 8.41 9.60 -8.91
N VAL A 105 8.48 10.43 -7.87
CA VAL A 105 7.77 10.23 -6.61
C VAL A 105 6.76 11.36 -6.44
N ASN A 106 5.48 11.01 -6.26
CA ASN A 106 4.41 11.95 -6.00
C ASN A 106 3.74 11.64 -4.64
N VAL A 107 3.52 12.67 -3.82
CA VAL A 107 2.72 12.54 -2.61
C VAL A 107 1.29 12.94 -2.96
N PHE A 108 0.36 11.99 -2.86
CA PHE A 108 -1.04 12.22 -3.18
C PHE A 108 -1.69 13.21 -2.21
N ASP A 109 -2.31 14.26 -2.74
CA ASP A 109 -3.09 15.22 -1.95
C ASP A 109 -4.60 14.89 -2.02
N PRO A 110 -5.21 14.37 -0.94
CA PRO A 110 -6.63 14.04 -0.93
C PRO A 110 -7.55 15.27 -0.98
N LEU A 111 -7.03 16.49 -0.79
CA LEU A 111 -7.78 17.75 -0.93
C LEU A 111 -7.86 18.23 -2.38
N ASN A 112 -7.00 17.72 -3.26
CA ASN A 112 -6.99 18.09 -4.67
C ASN A 112 -7.88 17.15 -5.48
N ASP A 113 -9.16 17.50 -5.62
CA ASP A 113 -10.13 16.72 -6.42
C ASP A 113 -9.68 16.52 -7.88
N GLY A 114 -8.88 17.43 -8.43
CA GLY A 114 -8.34 17.34 -9.80
C GLY A 114 -7.35 16.19 -9.99
N GLU A 115 -6.70 15.74 -8.91
CA GLU A 115 -5.80 14.57 -8.89
C GLU A 115 -6.54 13.25 -8.73
N THR A 116 -7.87 13.27 -8.74
CA THR A 116 -8.69 12.06 -8.68
C THR A 116 -9.45 11.80 -9.98
N ALA A 117 -9.81 10.54 -10.21
CA ALA A 117 -10.65 10.09 -11.30
C ALA A 117 -11.79 9.22 -10.75
N TYR A 118 -12.92 9.22 -11.44
CA TYR A 118 -14.05 8.36 -11.11
C TYR A 118 -13.65 6.90 -11.36
N LEU A 119 -13.87 6.03 -10.37
CA LEU A 119 -13.61 4.59 -10.50
C LEU A 119 -14.92 3.81 -10.65
N LEU A 120 -15.84 4.00 -9.70
CA LEU A 120 -17.14 3.31 -9.66
C LEU A 120 -18.15 4.11 -8.84
N ALA A 121 -19.41 3.65 -8.79
CA ALA A 121 -20.40 4.12 -7.83
C ALA A 121 -20.72 3.01 -6.82
N ASN A 122 -20.86 3.36 -5.55
CA ASN A 122 -21.24 2.39 -4.52
C ASN A 122 -22.70 1.94 -4.70
N GLU A 123 -23.17 1.01 -3.84
CA GLU A 123 -24.54 0.49 -3.89
C GLU A 123 -25.63 1.57 -3.77
N SER A 124 -25.31 2.70 -3.12
CA SER A 124 -26.22 3.86 -2.98
C SER A 124 -26.17 4.82 -4.17
N GLY A 125 -25.39 4.50 -5.22
CA GLY A 125 -25.19 5.33 -6.40
C GLY A 125 -24.25 6.51 -6.18
N GLU A 126 -23.55 6.58 -5.05
CA GLU A 126 -22.59 7.65 -4.80
C GLU A 126 -21.28 7.37 -5.55
N PRO A 127 -20.72 8.37 -6.24
CA PRO A 127 -19.47 8.19 -6.97
C PRO A 127 -18.29 8.03 -6.00
N LEU A 128 -17.47 7.02 -6.27
CA LEU A 128 -16.20 6.75 -5.62
C LEU A 128 -15.07 7.16 -6.57
N HIS A 129 -14.18 8.00 -6.06
CA HIS A 129 -13.03 8.50 -6.78
C HIS A 129 -11.75 8.03 -6.11
N LEU A 130 -10.74 7.74 -6.91
CA LEU A 130 -9.40 7.36 -6.48
C LEU A 130 -8.37 8.26 -7.15
N ALA A 131 -7.14 8.28 -6.65
CA ALA A 131 -6.02 8.95 -7.29
C ALA A 131 -5.95 8.59 -8.79
N ARG A 132 -5.93 9.61 -9.64
CA ARG A 132 -5.97 9.47 -11.10
C ARG A 132 -4.81 8.65 -11.63
N SER A 133 -3.62 8.82 -11.06
CA SER A 133 -2.44 8.03 -11.41
C SER A 133 -2.67 6.54 -11.26
N LEU A 134 -3.43 6.10 -10.24
CA LEU A 134 -3.76 4.68 -10.05
C LEU A 134 -4.78 4.21 -11.10
N VAL A 135 -5.77 5.04 -11.43
CA VAL A 135 -6.82 4.71 -12.41
C VAL A 135 -6.29 4.65 -13.85
N ASP A 136 -5.32 5.51 -14.18
CA ASP A 136 -4.74 5.63 -15.52
C ASP A 136 -3.55 4.67 -15.77
N ALA A 137 -3.14 3.90 -14.75
CA ALA A 137 -2.01 2.97 -14.85
C ALA A 137 -2.42 1.67 -15.56
N ASP A 138 -1.46 1.04 -16.25
CA ASP A 138 -1.65 -0.30 -16.81
C ASP A 138 -1.52 -1.36 -15.71
N VAL A 139 -0.60 -1.14 -14.76
CA VAL A 139 -0.37 -2.02 -13.61
C VAL A 139 -0.24 -1.20 -12.33
N VAL A 140 -1.03 -1.56 -11.31
CA VAL A 140 -0.94 -0.99 -9.96
C VAL A 140 -0.37 -2.03 -9.00
N LEU A 141 0.79 -1.74 -8.42
CA LEU A 141 1.37 -2.51 -7.32
C LEU A 141 1.04 -1.81 -5.99
N ALA A 142 0.10 -2.37 -5.23
CA ALA A 142 -0.19 -1.88 -3.89
C ALA A 142 0.91 -2.29 -2.92
N VAL A 143 1.47 -1.33 -2.18
CA VAL A 143 2.48 -1.57 -1.14
C VAL A 143 2.01 -0.95 0.16
N GLY A 144 1.98 -1.74 1.22
CA GLY A 144 1.52 -1.27 2.52
C GLY A 144 2.05 -2.08 3.67
N SER A 145 2.08 -1.46 4.86
CA SER A 145 2.36 -2.19 6.08
C SER A 145 1.11 -2.94 6.54
N PHE A 146 1.26 -4.23 6.84
CA PHE A 146 0.24 -4.99 7.55
C PHE A 146 0.42 -4.81 9.05
N GLY A 147 -0.65 -4.42 9.74
CA GLY A 147 -0.64 -4.22 11.19
C GLY A 147 -1.98 -4.56 11.84
N TYR A 148 -1.89 -5.16 13.03
CA TYR A 148 -3.03 -5.26 13.93
C TYR A 148 -3.13 -3.97 14.75
N ASP A 149 -4.29 -3.33 14.68
CA ASP A 149 -4.62 -2.18 15.52
C ASP A 149 -5.54 -2.64 16.66
N ALA A 150 -5.02 -2.60 17.88
CA ALA A 150 -5.76 -2.98 19.09
C ALA A 150 -6.96 -2.05 19.35
N SER A 151 -6.85 -0.77 19.00
CA SER A 151 -7.96 0.18 19.09
C SER A 151 -9.10 -0.23 18.15
N LEU A 152 -8.75 -0.77 16.98
CA LEU A 152 -9.70 -1.27 15.98
C LEU A 152 -10.15 -2.71 16.25
N SER A 153 -9.48 -3.43 17.16
CA SER A 153 -9.67 -4.86 17.42
C SER A 153 -9.56 -5.70 16.12
N GLY A 154 -8.63 -5.33 15.24
CA GLY A 154 -8.51 -5.95 13.93
C GLY A 154 -7.42 -5.34 13.05
N ARG A 155 -7.44 -5.75 11.78
CA ARG A 155 -6.59 -5.17 10.72
C ARG A 155 -6.90 -3.69 10.57
N SER A 156 -5.85 -2.87 10.51
CA SER A 156 -5.94 -1.44 10.24
C SER A 156 -6.32 -1.16 8.77
N PRO A 157 -7.11 -0.12 8.49
CA PRO A 157 -7.22 0.46 7.14
C PRO A 157 -5.93 1.11 6.63
N GLU A 158 -4.99 1.40 7.53
CA GLU A 158 -3.65 1.83 7.15
C GLU A 158 -2.94 0.71 6.39
N GLY A 159 -2.24 1.06 5.32
CA GLY A 159 -1.61 0.10 4.41
C GLY A 159 -2.46 -0.30 3.21
N GLU A 160 -3.72 0.15 3.13
CA GLU A 160 -4.63 -0.21 2.05
C GLU A 160 -4.85 0.92 1.04
N LEU A 161 -5.11 0.57 -0.23
CA LEU A 161 -5.43 1.56 -1.27
C LEU A 161 -6.66 2.39 -0.91
N TRP A 162 -7.70 1.70 -0.39
CA TRP A 162 -8.92 2.33 0.09
C TRP A 162 -8.90 2.47 1.62
N PRO A 163 -9.09 3.67 2.18
CA PRO A 163 -9.37 4.95 1.50
C PRO A 163 -8.14 5.85 1.29
N SER A 164 -6.91 5.32 1.42
CA SER A 164 -5.68 6.14 1.42
C SER A 164 -5.55 7.04 0.19
N PHE A 165 -5.92 6.54 -0.99
CA PHE A 165 -5.90 7.27 -2.26
C PHE A 165 -7.27 7.85 -2.64
N ALA A 166 -8.21 7.93 -1.70
CA ALA A 166 -9.51 8.55 -1.91
C ALA A 166 -9.48 10.05 -1.62
N ARG A 167 -10.52 10.75 -2.05
CA ARG A 167 -10.77 12.14 -1.65
C ARG A 167 -10.90 12.29 -0.14
N GLN A 168 -10.58 13.48 0.36
CA GLN A 168 -10.57 13.78 1.78
C GLN A 168 -11.92 13.54 2.46
N ASN A 169 -13.03 13.80 1.78
CA ASN A 169 -14.37 13.55 2.32
C ASN A 169 -14.61 12.05 2.64
N ARG A 170 -14.10 11.13 1.80
CA ARG A 170 -14.21 9.68 2.01
C ARG A 170 -13.32 9.22 3.16
N ARG A 171 -12.10 9.76 3.26
CA ARG A 171 -11.21 9.53 4.41
C ARG A 171 -11.87 9.96 5.72
N GLN A 172 -12.42 11.17 5.77
CA GLN A 172 -13.14 11.69 6.94
C GLN A 172 -14.40 10.90 7.27
N ALA A 173 -15.15 10.46 6.25
CA ALA A 173 -16.33 9.61 6.44
C ALA A 173 -15.94 8.29 7.12
N LEU A 174 -14.88 7.61 6.69
CA LEU A 174 -14.40 6.41 7.35
C LEU A 174 -14.04 6.68 8.82
N VAL A 175 -13.24 7.71 9.09
CA VAL A 175 -12.83 8.06 10.48
C VAL A 175 -14.07 8.33 11.34
N THR A 176 -15.03 9.09 10.83
CA THR A 176 -16.30 9.39 11.53
C THR A 176 -17.09 8.11 11.82
N SER A 177 -17.23 7.21 10.84
CA SER A 177 -17.91 5.93 11.01
C SER A 177 -17.20 5.01 12.00
N LEU A 178 -15.86 5.00 12.03
CA LEU A 178 -15.07 4.24 13.00
C LEU A 178 -15.30 4.74 14.43
N LEU A 179 -15.46 6.05 14.64
CA LEU A 179 -15.78 6.65 15.93
C LEU A 179 -17.22 6.34 16.39
N GLN A 180 -18.18 6.29 15.45
CA GLN A 180 -19.59 6.04 15.76
C GLN A 180 -19.90 4.55 16.00
N ASN A 181 -19.53 3.68 15.06
CA ASN A 181 -19.76 2.24 15.16
C ASN A 181 -18.63 1.46 14.47
N ARG A 182 -17.50 1.36 15.19
CA ARG A 182 -16.27 0.68 14.76
C ARG A 182 -16.49 -0.68 14.08
N ARG A 183 -17.28 -1.58 14.68
CA ARG A 183 -17.44 -2.95 14.16
C ARG A 183 -18.14 -2.96 12.82
N GLN A 184 -19.18 -2.15 12.66
CA GLN A 184 -19.93 -2.04 11.41
C GLN A 184 -19.10 -1.32 10.34
N ALA A 185 -18.45 -0.22 10.72
CA ALA A 185 -17.57 0.56 9.83
C ALA A 185 -16.44 -0.30 9.27
N LEU A 186 -15.77 -1.12 10.09
CA LEU A 186 -14.71 -2.02 9.63
C LEU A 186 -15.20 -3.16 8.73
N ARG A 187 -16.47 -3.57 8.82
CA ARG A 187 -17.04 -4.55 7.89
C ARG A 187 -17.30 -3.90 6.55
N HIS A 188 -18.06 -2.80 6.55
CA HIS A 188 -18.36 -2.04 5.34
C HIS A 188 -17.09 -1.61 4.59
N TRP A 189 -16.09 -1.11 5.32
CA TRP A 189 -14.81 -0.72 4.74
C TRP A 189 -14.10 -1.89 4.05
N ARG A 190 -14.13 -3.11 4.61
CA ARG A 190 -13.49 -4.28 3.97
C ARG A 190 -14.17 -4.64 2.67
N ASP A 191 -15.49 -4.65 2.67
CA ASP A 191 -16.29 -4.97 1.49
C ASP A 191 -16.04 -3.94 0.37
N GLU A 192 -16.02 -2.65 0.72
CA GLU A 192 -15.72 -1.55 -0.23
C GLU A 192 -14.26 -1.57 -0.70
N ALA A 193 -13.30 -1.86 0.18
CA ALA A 193 -11.89 -1.97 -0.19
C ALA A 193 -11.64 -3.15 -1.15
N GLU A 194 -12.31 -4.29 -0.94
CA GLU A 194 -12.25 -5.43 -1.86
C GLU A 194 -12.85 -5.07 -3.21
N GLN A 195 -14.03 -4.44 -3.23
CA GLN A 195 -14.68 -3.98 -4.47
C GLN A 195 -13.81 -3.00 -5.25
N ILE A 196 -13.21 -2.02 -4.58
CA ILE A 196 -12.33 -1.02 -5.21
C ILE A 196 -11.07 -1.65 -5.75
N THR A 197 -10.45 -2.55 -4.98
CA THR A 197 -9.25 -3.27 -5.42
C THR A 197 -9.54 -4.11 -6.67
N ALA A 198 -10.68 -4.80 -6.69
CA ALA A 198 -11.13 -5.58 -7.84
C ALA A 198 -11.44 -4.69 -9.05
N GLN A 199 -12.15 -3.58 -8.86
CA GLN A 199 -12.53 -2.67 -9.94
C GLN A 199 -11.33 -1.93 -10.54
N LEU A 200 -10.33 -1.60 -9.72
CA LEU A 200 -9.07 -1.02 -10.18
C LEU A 200 -8.22 -2.04 -10.97
N GLY A 201 -8.54 -3.34 -10.89
CA GLY A 201 -7.80 -4.39 -11.58
C GLY A 201 -6.46 -4.71 -10.91
N VAL A 202 -6.33 -4.49 -9.60
CA VAL A 202 -5.09 -4.79 -8.87
C VAL A 202 -4.83 -6.29 -8.88
N LEU A 203 -3.80 -6.71 -9.61
CA LEU A 203 -3.43 -8.12 -9.76
C LEU A 203 -2.62 -8.64 -8.59
N ALA A 204 -1.84 -7.79 -7.91
CA ALA A 204 -1.04 -8.21 -6.76
C ALA A 204 -0.80 -7.07 -5.76
N SER A 205 -0.48 -7.45 -4.53
CA SER A 205 -0.16 -6.52 -3.44
C SER A 205 1.01 -7.05 -2.62
N LEU A 206 1.86 -6.14 -2.17
CA LEU A 206 2.97 -6.40 -1.26
C LEU A 206 2.63 -5.86 0.12
N HIS A 207 2.51 -6.77 1.09
CA HIS A 207 2.26 -6.45 2.49
C HIS A 207 3.52 -6.69 3.31
N LEU A 208 3.97 -5.66 4.02
CA LEU A 208 5.16 -5.69 4.86
C LEU A 208 4.76 -5.81 6.33
N VAL A 209 5.41 -6.69 7.08
CA VAL A 209 5.18 -6.86 8.52
C VAL A 209 6.32 -6.21 9.28
N ALA A 210 6.00 -5.22 10.11
CA ALA A 210 6.98 -4.52 10.92
C ALA A 210 7.52 -5.44 12.02
N GLY A 211 8.85 -5.52 12.12
CA GLY A 211 9.56 -6.15 13.23
C GLY A 211 9.87 -5.15 14.34
N ASN A 212 10.31 -5.67 15.49
CA ASN A 212 10.76 -4.83 16.60
C ASN A 212 11.95 -3.93 16.19
N ASN A 213 12.12 -2.79 16.87
CA ASN A 213 13.24 -1.87 16.65
C ASN A 213 13.34 -1.34 15.21
N GLN A 214 12.19 -1.05 14.58
CA GLN A 214 12.14 -0.49 13.22
C GLN A 214 12.78 -1.41 12.15
N THR A 215 12.57 -2.72 12.28
CA THR A 215 13.05 -3.72 11.31
C THR A 215 11.90 -4.28 10.48
N LEU A 216 12.21 -5.14 9.50
CA LEU A 216 11.23 -5.93 8.76
C LEU A 216 11.14 -7.34 9.36
N ALA A 217 9.95 -7.78 9.77
CA ALA A 217 9.75 -9.17 10.19
C ALA A 217 9.42 -10.10 9.02
N GLY A 218 8.73 -9.60 8.01
CA GLY A 218 8.38 -10.39 6.84
C GLY A 218 7.74 -9.56 5.74
N ALA A 219 7.64 -10.18 4.56
CA ALA A 219 6.95 -9.65 3.41
C ALA A 219 6.08 -10.73 2.79
N ALA A 220 4.87 -10.36 2.35
CA ALA A 220 3.96 -11.24 1.64
C ALA A 220 3.50 -10.57 0.35
N PHE A 221 3.76 -11.23 -0.78
CA PHE A 221 3.34 -10.77 -2.10
C PHE A 221 2.41 -11.79 -2.76
N GLY A 222 1.48 -11.32 -3.57
CA GLY A 222 0.57 -12.16 -4.34
C GLY A 222 -0.79 -11.49 -4.53
N PHE A 223 -1.82 -12.27 -4.88
CA PHE A 223 -3.19 -11.75 -4.97
C PHE A 223 -3.59 -11.00 -3.69
N PRO A 224 -4.36 -9.89 -3.78
CA PRO A 224 -4.62 -9.01 -2.64
C PRO A 224 -5.09 -9.75 -1.39
N ALA A 225 -6.19 -10.52 -1.45
CA ALA A 225 -6.70 -11.25 -0.29
C ALA A 225 -5.72 -12.31 0.28
N ALA A 226 -4.95 -12.98 -0.58
CA ALA A 226 -4.00 -14.01 -0.18
C ALA A 226 -2.78 -13.42 0.53
N SER A 227 -2.21 -12.33 -0.02
CA SER A 227 -1.08 -11.61 0.58
C SER A 227 -1.40 -11.10 1.99
N VAL A 228 -2.62 -10.59 2.21
CA VAL A 228 -3.11 -10.13 3.52
C VAL A 228 -3.23 -11.28 4.52
N THR A 229 -3.76 -12.41 4.06
CA THR A 229 -3.91 -13.61 4.88
C THR A 229 -2.55 -14.14 5.31
N GLN A 230 -1.57 -14.17 4.39
CA GLN A 230 -0.21 -14.58 4.71
C GLN A 230 0.48 -13.59 5.65
N ALA A 231 0.35 -12.27 5.42
CA ALA A 231 0.96 -11.25 6.27
C ALA A 231 0.50 -11.34 7.73
N ARG A 232 -0.71 -11.86 7.99
CA ARG A 232 -1.21 -12.14 9.35
C ARG A 232 -0.45 -13.28 10.05
N LEU A 233 0.16 -14.20 9.30
CA LEU A 233 0.84 -15.38 9.81
C LEU A 233 2.36 -15.17 10.04
N LEU A 234 2.90 -14.06 9.54
CA LEU A 234 4.29 -13.63 9.71
C LEU A 234 4.43 -12.79 11.00
#